data_AF-A0A7K2Q6K0-F1
#
_entry.id   AF-A0A7K2Q6K0-F1
#
_cell.length_a   1.000
_cell.length_b   1.000
_cell.length_c   1.000
_cell.angle_alpha   90.00
_cell.angle_beta   90.00
_cell.angle_gamma   90.00
#
_symmetry.space_group_name_H-M   'P 1'
#
loop_
_entity.id
_entity.type
_entity.pdbx_description
1 polymer ?
#
loop_
_entity_poly.entity_id
_entity_poly.type
_entity_poly.pdbx_seq_one_letter_code
_entity_poly.pdbx_strand_id
1 'polypeptide(L)'
;TAEVQDRLINAFQVEGWPVETDGFPEGGIWTGWLGPVWSMLSRPGGTDTEADPDDPDHYDLTTVPELTLITPKIPINSGEAMVLTLPGTTPLTDIVHTVWEELGRARAAKVDALVNDAQCSLCGDRYPAAHLLPATEHDRLVLCPFCVFDGDILGGHPLRLAYLIDALTDEDVAAPAGWSAVTALLACAAGPDFRERLEGDDGVLRLPLPHWFDPGQVWVWLPPGDLPPALQALGPGTSLSTLVSAVEAAHPDLRDRFRAEVVDILEEEDEEDSPPAARDYLVEQLWPASICYAVTSATQFRERPHGRSPWDLLIDGFEEGTLADYFDEIGSTLNPHSLGPVFTLSIGVPLISNVLGLKPDHEN
;
A
#
# COMPACT_ATOMS: atom_id res chain seq x y z
N THR A 1 -25.03 -11.02 -15.05
CA THR A 1 -24.25 -10.66 -13.86
C THR A 1 -22.79 -10.67 -14.24
N ALA A 2 -22.29 -11.68 -14.95
CA ALA A 2 -20.92 -11.71 -15.50
C ALA A 2 -20.53 -10.41 -16.24
N GLU A 3 -21.34 -9.96 -17.22
CA GLU A 3 -21.05 -8.71 -17.96
C GLU A 3 -20.98 -7.47 -17.05
N VAL A 4 -21.82 -7.41 -16.01
CA VAL A 4 -21.82 -6.29 -15.06
C VAL A 4 -20.57 -6.33 -14.20
N GLN A 5 -20.15 -7.53 -13.76
CA GLN A 5 -18.91 -7.73 -13.02
C GLN A 5 -17.70 -7.29 -13.85
N ASP A 6 -17.54 -7.77 -15.08
CA ASP A 6 -16.41 -7.42 -15.95
C ASP A 6 -16.32 -5.90 -16.16
N ARG A 7 -17.46 -5.25 -16.39
CA ARG A 7 -17.54 -3.81 -16.56
C ARG A 7 -17.22 -3.04 -15.28
N LEU A 8 -17.61 -3.57 -14.11
CA LEU A 8 -17.26 -3.02 -12.80
C LEU A 8 -15.75 -3.09 -12.58
N ILE A 9 -15.14 -4.27 -12.75
CA ILE A 9 -13.69 -4.47 -12.60
C ILE A 9 -12.93 -3.50 -13.51
N ASN A 10 -13.30 -3.43 -14.78
CA ASN A 10 -12.65 -2.52 -15.74
C ASN A 10 -12.82 -1.04 -15.37
N ALA A 11 -13.98 -0.63 -14.84
CA ALA A 11 -14.18 0.75 -14.42
C ALA A 11 -13.23 1.15 -13.28
N PHE A 12 -13.05 0.28 -12.28
CA PHE A 12 -12.11 0.52 -11.18
C PHE A 12 -10.65 0.50 -11.64
N GLN A 13 -10.28 -0.40 -12.56
CA GLN A 13 -8.94 -0.43 -13.18
C GLN A 13 -8.63 0.87 -13.93
N VAL A 14 -9.59 1.39 -14.70
CA VAL A 14 -9.44 2.65 -15.45
C VAL A 14 -9.21 3.83 -14.50
N GLU A 15 -9.85 3.82 -13.33
CA GLU A 15 -9.67 4.81 -12.25
C GLU A 15 -8.40 4.53 -11.41
N GLY A 16 -7.57 3.57 -11.82
CA GLY A 16 -6.27 3.30 -11.23
C GLY A 16 -6.30 2.52 -9.92
N TRP A 17 -7.40 1.80 -9.65
CA TRP A 17 -7.49 0.92 -8.49
C TRP A 17 -6.78 -0.40 -8.74
N PRO A 18 -6.11 -0.98 -7.74
CA PRO A 18 -5.70 -2.37 -7.83
C PRO A 18 -6.95 -3.25 -7.75
N VAL A 19 -7.03 -4.28 -8.59
CA VAL A 19 -8.20 -5.15 -8.63
C VAL A 19 -7.82 -6.63 -8.73
N GLU A 20 -8.68 -7.46 -8.16
CA GLU A 20 -8.63 -8.92 -8.26
C GLU A 20 -10.05 -9.46 -8.47
N THR A 21 -10.18 -10.62 -9.11
CA THR A 21 -11.45 -11.31 -9.33
C THR A 21 -11.23 -12.81 -9.31
N ASP A 22 -12.19 -13.55 -8.76
CA ASP A 22 -12.18 -15.03 -8.79
C ASP A 22 -12.33 -15.58 -10.20
N GLY A 23 -12.92 -14.79 -11.10
CA GLY A 23 -13.17 -15.20 -12.49
C GLY A 23 -14.31 -16.22 -12.66
N PHE A 24 -14.97 -16.63 -11.58
CA PHE A 24 -16.17 -17.47 -11.60
C PHE A 24 -17.08 -17.13 -10.41
N PRO A 25 -18.40 -17.38 -10.50
CA PRO A 25 -19.30 -17.14 -9.39
C PRO A 25 -19.17 -18.28 -8.36
N GLU A 26 -18.94 -17.93 -7.10
CA GLU A 26 -18.99 -18.87 -5.98
C GLU A 26 -20.26 -18.60 -5.17
N GLY A 27 -21.02 -19.63 -4.81
CA GLY A 27 -22.20 -19.44 -3.99
C GLY A 27 -23.35 -18.68 -4.69
N GLY A 28 -23.38 -18.65 -6.03
CA GLY A 28 -24.34 -17.84 -6.80
C GLY A 28 -24.00 -16.35 -6.81
N ILE A 29 -22.77 -15.98 -6.43
CA ILE A 29 -22.32 -14.60 -6.27
C ILE A 29 -21.03 -14.41 -7.07
N TRP A 30 -20.98 -13.33 -7.83
CA TRP A 30 -19.71 -12.86 -8.40
C TRP A 30 -18.99 -12.03 -7.36
N THR A 31 -17.78 -12.46 -7.00
CA THR A 31 -16.91 -11.77 -6.05
C THR A 31 -15.76 -11.09 -6.77
N GLY A 32 -15.24 -10.04 -6.14
CA GLY A 32 -14.07 -9.32 -6.61
C GLY A 32 -13.55 -8.39 -5.53
N TRP A 33 -12.29 -7.97 -5.68
CA TRP A 33 -11.62 -7.09 -4.74
C TRP A 33 -11.15 -5.85 -5.47
N LEU A 34 -11.56 -4.69 -4.96
CA LEU A 34 -11.33 -3.38 -5.54
C LEU A 34 -10.52 -2.57 -4.52
N GLY A 35 -9.19 -2.73 -4.53
CA GLY A 35 -8.33 -2.25 -3.45
C GLY A 35 -8.79 -2.78 -2.10
N PRO A 36 -9.15 -1.93 -1.12
CA PRO A 36 -9.60 -2.36 0.21
C PRO A 36 -11.08 -2.79 0.27
N VAL A 37 -11.78 -2.83 -0.88
CA VAL A 37 -13.22 -3.09 -0.94
C VAL A 37 -13.50 -4.48 -1.50
N TRP A 38 -14.31 -5.26 -0.79
CA TRP A 38 -14.88 -6.50 -1.29
C TRP A 38 -16.19 -6.20 -2.03
N SER A 39 -16.28 -6.62 -3.29
CA SER A 39 -17.48 -6.51 -4.12
C SER A 39 -18.18 -7.86 -4.24
N MET A 40 -19.50 -7.86 -4.12
CA MET A 40 -20.37 -9.00 -4.30
C MET A 40 -21.52 -8.62 -5.21
N LEU A 41 -21.67 -9.31 -6.33
CA LEU A 41 -22.76 -9.11 -7.28
C LEU A 41 -23.62 -10.36 -7.34
N SER A 42 -24.89 -10.23 -6.98
CA SER A 42 -25.84 -11.35 -6.93
C SER A 42 -27.18 -10.98 -7.56
N ARG A 43 -28.02 -11.98 -7.84
CA ARG A 43 -29.43 -11.76 -8.20
C ARG A 43 -30.33 -12.03 -7.00
N PRO A 44 -31.23 -11.10 -6.64
CA PRO A 44 -32.23 -11.35 -5.61
C PRO A 44 -33.12 -12.56 -5.94
N GLY A 45 -33.52 -13.30 -4.91
CA GLY A 45 -34.57 -14.33 -5.02
C GLY A 45 -34.12 -15.72 -5.47
N GLY A 46 -32.82 -15.93 -5.71
CA GLY A 46 -32.26 -17.27 -5.91
C GLY A 46 -32.44 -18.15 -4.68
N THR A 47 -32.89 -19.39 -4.87
CA THR A 47 -32.97 -20.40 -3.80
C THR A 47 -31.86 -21.45 -3.89
N ASP A 48 -31.18 -21.50 -5.04
CA ASP A 48 -30.05 -22.38 -5.29
C ASP A 48 -28.76 -21.58 -5.24
N THR A 49 -28.08 -21.67 -4.11
CA THR A 49 -26.81 -20.98 -3.87
C THR A 49 -25.63 -21.63 -4.59
N GLU A 50 -25.81 -22.74 -5.30
CA GLU A 50 -24.71 -23.35 -6.09
C GLU A 50 -24.85 -23.07 -7.59
N ALA A 51 -26.02 -22.62 -8.04
CA ALA A 51 -26.27 -22.29 -9.42
C ALA A 51 -25.62 -20.96 -9.85
N ASP A 52 -25.14 -20.92 -11.10
CA ASP A 52 -24.63 -19.70 -11.72
C ASP A 52 -25.73 -18.61 -11.72
N PRO A 53 -25.45 -17.39 -11.25
CA PRO A 53 -26.43 -16.29 -11.21
C PRO A 53 -26.89 -15.79 -12.58
N ASP A 54 -26.34 -16.32 -13.67
CA ASP A 54 -26.82 -16.11 -15.04
C ASP A 54 -27.54 -17.32 -15.64
N ASP A 55 -27.81 -18.37 -14.86
CA ASP A 55 -28.62 -19.51 -15.29
C ASP A 55 -30.14 -19.19 -15.25
N PRO A 56 -30.84 -19.17 -16.40
CA PRO A 56 -32.28 -18.89 -16.46
C PRO A 56 -33.16 -19.99 -15.85
N ASP A 57 -32.65 -21.20 -15.65
CA ASP A 57 -33.42 -22.28 -15.02
C ASP A 57 -33.49 -22.09 -13.49
N HIS A 58 -32.56 -21.31 -12.92
CA HIS A 58 -32.44 -21.07 -11.48
C HIS A 58 -32.79 -19.63 -11.09
N TYR A 59 -32.64 -18.66 -12.00
CA TYR A 59 -32.82 -17.22 -11.72
C TYR A 59 -33.72 -16.50 -12.74
N ASP A 60 -34.51 -15.54 -12.25
CA ASP A 60 -35.20 -14.58 -13.12
C ASP A 60 -34.21 -13.53 -13.65
N LEU A 61 -33.76 -13.72 -14.89
CA LEU A 61 -32.80 -12.83 -15.55
C LEU A 61 -33.35 -11.42 -15.81
N THR A 62 -34.66 -11.19 -15.66
CA THR A 62 -35.27 -9.84 -15.76
C THR A 62 -35.13 -9.03 -14.48
N THR A 63 -34.81 -9.67 -13.35
CA THR A 63 -34.52 -8.99 -12.09
C THR A 63 -33.17 -8.28 -12.16
N VAL A 64 -33.15 -7.02 -11.74
CA VAL A 64 -31.93 -6.21 -11.67
C VAL A 64 -30.98 -6.82 -10.62
N PRO A 65 -29.71 -7.14 -10.99
CA PRO A 65 -28.72 -7.60 -10.02
C PRO A 65 -28.46 -6.57 -8.92
N GLU A 66 -28.06 -7.04 -7.75
CA GLU A 66 -27.67 -6.21 -6.62
C GLU A 66 -26.15 -6.31 -6.42
N LEU A 67 -25.50 -5.14 -6.37
CA LEU A 67 -24.08 -4.99 -6.07
C LEU A 67 -23.94 -4.55 -4.61
N THR A 68 -23.26 -5.34 -3.80
CA THR A 68 -22.89 -4.99 -2.42
C THR A 68 -21.39 -4.81 -2.33
N LEU A 69 -20.95 -3.72 -1.68
CA LEU A 69 -19.57 -3.30 -1.55
C LEU A 69 -19.26 -3.11 -0.07
N ILE A 70 -18.25 -3.82 0.43
CA ILE A 70 -17.92 -3.88 1.86
C ILE A 70 -16.47 -3.46 2.05
N THR A 71 -16.19 -2.66 3.09
CA THR A 71 -14.82 -2.44 3.57
C THR A 71 -14.78 -2.60 5.09
N PRO A 72 -13.71 -3.16 5.68
CA PRO A 72 -12.54 -3.75 5.02
C PRO A 72 -12.89 -5.07 4.32
N LYS A 73 -11.99 -5.63 3.50
CA LYS A 73 -12.26 -6.86 2.72
C LYS A 73 -12.68 -8.03 3.62
N ILE A 74 -12.06 -8.13 4.79
CA ILE A 74 -12.30 -9.19 5.76
C ILE A 74 -12.73 -8.57 7.10
N PRO A 75 -14.03 -8.31 7.32
CA PRO A 75 -14.52 -7.57 8.49
C PRO A 75 -14.61 -8.42 9.77
N ILE A 76 -13.95 -9.59 9.85
CA ILE A 76 -14.13 -10.58 10.94
C ILE A 76 -13.81 -9.98 12.31
N ASN A 77 -12.71 -9.24 12.42
CA ASN A 77 -12.21 -8.73 13.70
C ASN A 77 -12.56 -7.26 13.95
N SER A 78 -12.64 -6.44 12.90
CA SER A 78 -12.85 -4.99 12.98
C SER A 78 -14.28 -4.54 12.72
N GLY A 79 -15.12 -5.46 12.22
CA GLY A 79 -16.46 -5.18 11.71
C GLY A 79 -16.45 -4.38 10.42
N GLU A 80 -17.62 -4.31 9.79
CA GLU A 80 -17.81 -3.54 8.55
C GLU A 80 -17.70 -2.04 8.86
N ALA A 81 -16.77 -1.35 8.19
CA ALA A 81 -16.63 0.10 8.22
C ALA A 81 -17.56 0.76 7.20
N MET A 82 -17.82 0.08 6.09
CA MET A 82 -18.70 0.49 5.00
C MET A 82 -19.46 -0.73 4.49
N VAL A 83 -20.76 -0.57 4.28
CA VAL A 83 -21.58 -1.48 3.48
C VAL A 83 -22.44 -0.63 2.56
N LEU A 84 -22.23 -0.78 1.26
CA LEU A 84 -22.92 -0.01 0.23
C LEU A 84 -23.61 -0.98 -0.73
N THR A 85 -24.93 -0.84 -0.86
CA THR A 85 -25.74 -1.66 -1.76
C THR A 85 -26.30 -0.79 -2.87
N LEU A 86 -26.02 -1.17 -4.12
CA LEU A 86 -26.39 -0.44 -5.33
C LEU A 86 -27.04 -1.38 -6.35
N PRO A 87 -28.01 -0.91 -7.15
CA PRO A 87 -28.47 -1.65 -8.32
C PRO A 87 -27.33 -1.85 -9.33
N GLY A 88 -27.22 -3.04 -9.92
CA GLY A 88 -26.27 -3.36 -11.00
C GLY A 88 -26.51 -2.57 -12.31
N THR A 89 -27.58 -1.77 -12.36
CA THR A 89 -27.88 -0.83 -13.44
C THR A 89 -27.36 0.59 -13.18
N THR A 90 -26.81 0.87 -12.00
CA THR A 90 -26.20 2.16 -11.67
C THR A 90 -25.04 2.44 -12.64
N PRO A 91 -24.90 3.65 -13.19
CA PRO A 91 -23.76 3.98 -14.04
C PRO A 91 -22.43 3.74 -13.31
N LEU A 92 -21.47 3.14 -14.01
CA LEU A 92 -20.19 2.72 -13.40
C LEU A 92 -19.40 3.89 -12.82
N THR A 93 -19.42 5.04 -13.48
CA THR A 93 -18.81 6.29 -12.99
C THR A 93 -19.41 6.70 -11.65
N ASP A 94 -20.72 6.54 -11.50
CA ASP A 94 -21.43 6.89 -10.27
C ASP A 94 -21.12 5.87 -9.16
N ILE A 95 -20.97 4.59 -9.50
CA ILE A 95 -20.53 3.54 -8.57
C ILE A 95 -19.12 3.88 -8.04
N VAL A 96 -18.15 4.11 -8.92
CA VAL A 96 -16.77 4.42 -8.50
C VAL A 96 -16.72 5.67 -7.63
N HIS A 97 -17.40 6.74 -8.05
CA HIS A 97 -17.46 7.98 -7.28
C HIS A 97 -18.12 7.78 -5.90
N THR A 98 -19.22 7.03 -5.82
CA THR A 98 -19.89 6.75 -4.54
C THR A 98 -18.98 5.92 -3.62
N VAL A 99 -18.29 4.90 -4.16
CA VAL A 99 -17.34 4.09 -3.39
C VAL A 99 -16.17 4.91 -2.88
N TRP A 100 -15.62 5.82 -3.70
CA TRP A 100 -14.61 6.77 -3.24
C TRP A 100 -15.11 7.55 -2.03
N GLU A 101 -16.24 8.24 -2.14
CA GLU A 101 -16.75 9.10 -1.07
C GLU A 101 -17.07 8.32 0.22
N GLU A 102 -17.68 7.15 0.09
CA GLU A 102 -18.03 6.30 1.24
C GLU A 102 -16.78 5.68 1.89
N LEU A 103 -15.80 5.23 1.11
CA LEU A 103 -14.51 4.74 1.64
C LEU A 103 -13.77 5.87 2.38
N GLY A 104 -13.77 7.08 1.79
CA GLY A 104 -13.31 8.32 2.39
C GLY A 104 -13.86 8.55 3.79
N ARG A 105 -15.20 8.53 3.89
CA ARG A 105 -15.93 8.72 5.15
C ARG A 105 -15.70 7.59 6.14
N ALA A 106 -15.72 6.34 5.69
CA ALA A 106 -15.54 5.16 6.52
C ALA A 106 -14.16 5.15 7.19
N ARG A 107 -13.09 5.43 6.44
CA ARG A 107 -11.74 5.51 7.01
C ARG A 107 -11.62 6.68 7.99
N ALA A 108 -12.10 7.87 7.64
CA ALA A 108 -12.07 9.01 8.55
C ALA A 108 -12.76 8.69 9.89
N ALA A 109 -13.96 8.10 9.84
CA ALA A 109 -14.70 7.69 11.04
C ALA A 109 -13.96 6.63 11.87
N LYS A 110 -13.31 5.65 11.22
CA LYS A 110 -12.52 4.62 11.91
C LYS A 110 -11.25 5.20 12.53
N VAL A 111 -10.55 6.09 11.82
CA VAL A 111 -9.36 6.80 12.32
C VAL A 111 -9.71 7.67 13.55
N ASP A 112 -10.80 8.43 13.48
CA ASP A 112 -11.27 9.28 14.60
C ASP A 112 -11.65 8.46 15.85
N ALA A 113 -12.06 7.20 15.67
CA ALA A 113 -12.42 6.30 16.76
C ALA A 113 -11.23 5.55 17.37
N LEU A 114 -10.03 5.66 16.79
CA LEU A 114 -8.84 4.94 17.26
C LEU A 114 -8.42 5.39 18.66
N VAL A 115 -7.97 4.42 19.45
CA VAL A 115 -7.33 4.66 20.74
C VAL A 115 -5.86 4.26 20.63
N ASN A 116 -4.96 5.22 20.87
CA ASN A 116 -3.52 4.96 20.85
C ASN A 116 -3.06 4.40 22.21
N ASP A 117 -3.26 3.10 22.42
CA ASP A 117 -3.02 2.37 23.66
C ASP A 117 -1.68 1.63 23.73
N ALA A 118 -0.88 1.67 22.67
CA ALA A 118 0.47 1.12 22.60
C ALA A 118 1.49 2.15 22.09
N GLN A 119 2.77 1.79 22.18
CA GLN A 119 3.89 2.60 21.69
C GLN A 119 4.77 1.77 20.77
N CYS A 120 5.27 2.37 19.70
CA CYS A 120 6.34 1.79 18.90
C CYS A 120 7.55 1.55 19.80
N SER A 121 8.15 0.37 19.70
CA SER A 121 9.25 -0.07 20.57
C SER A 121 10.53 0.75 20.39
N LEU A 122 10.70 1.42 19.24
CA LEU A 122 11.88 2.23 18.93
C LEU A 122 11.61 3.72 19.16
N CYS A 123 10.71 4.33 18.38
CA CYS A 123 10.50 5.77 18.46
C CYS A 123 9.61 6.22 19.64
N GLY A 124 8.93 5.28 20.32
CA GLY A 124 8.00 5.58 21.42
C GLY A 124 6.71 6.30 21.00
N ASP A 125 6.48 6.50 19.70
CA ASP A 125 5.26 7.12 19.20
C ASP A 125 4.04 6.23 19.43
N ARG A 126 2.87 6.84 19.65
CA ARG A 126 1.68 6.15 20.13
C ARG A 126 0.76 5.71 19.00
N TYR A 127 0.37 4.44 19.04
CA TYR A 127 -0.47 3.79 18.03
C TYR A 127 -1.51 2.92 18.75
N PRO A 128 -2.62 2.55 18.09
CA PRO A 128 -3.41 1.41 18.52
C PRO A 128 -2.55 0.15 18.49
N ALA A 129 -2.67 -0.70 19.50
CA ALA A 129 -1.85 -1.91 19.62
C ALA A 129 -1.90 -2.79 18.35
N ALA A 130 -3.09 -2.92 17.74
CA ALA A 130 -3.30 -3.69 16.51
C ALA A 130 -2.58 -3.10 15.28
N HIS A 131 -2.13 -1.84 15.34
CA HIS A 131 -1.47 -1.14 14.23
C HIS A 131 0.06 -1.19 14.29
N LEU A 132 0.62 -1.79 15.34
CA LEU A 132 2.06 -2.03 15.47
C LEU A 132 2.35 -3.50 15.19
N LEU A 133 3.31 -3.77 14.31
CA LEU A 133 3.58 -5.13 13.85
C LEU A 133 4.89 -5.66 14.46
N PRO A 134 4.93 -6.93 14.92
CA PRO A 134 6.16 -7.57 15.33
C PRO A 134 7.00 -7.98 14.12
N ALA A 135 7.94 -7.13 13.72
CA ALA A 135 8.78 -7.35 12.52
C ALA A 135 9.99 -8.28 12.75
N THR A 136 10.09 -8.90 13.93
CA THR A 136 11.17 -9.84 14.27
C THR A 136 10.58 -11.19 14.68
N GLU A 137 11.43 -12.21 14.88
CA GLU A 137 11.02 -13.47 15.53
C GLU A 137 10.46 -13.27 16.94
N HIS A 138 10.74 -12.13 17.58
CA HIS A 138 10.38 -11.86 18.96
C HIS A 138 9.20 -10.89 19.03
N ASP A 139 8.03 -11.40 19.42
CA ASP A 139 6.76 -10.64 19.54
C ASP A 139 6.79 -9.44 20.52
N ARG A 140 7.92 -9.24 21.21
CA ARG A 140 8.13 -8.14 22.14
C ARG A 140 8.44 -6.82 21.43
N LEU A 141 9.01 -6.87 20.22
CA LEU A 141 9.37 -5.69 19.44
C LEU A 141 8.26 -5.38 18.43
N VAL A 142 7.30 -4.56 18.85
CA VAL A 142 6.22 -4.07 17.99
C VAL A 142 6.58 -2.69 17.44
N LEU A 143 6.47 -2.53 16.12
CA LEU A 143 7.06 -1.42 15.38
C LEU A 143 6.02 -0.70 14.54
N CYS A 144 6.23 0.60 14.32
CA CYS A 144 5.48 1.39 13.37
C CYS A 144 6.11 1.26 11.96
N PRO A 145 5.39 1.61 10.88
CA PRO A 145 5.90 1.42 9.52
C PRO A 145 7.19 2.19 9.21
N PHE A 146 7.46 3.29 9.92
CA PHE A 146 8.65 4.12 9.66
C PHE A 146 9.89 3.69 10.43
N CYS A 147 9.75 2.82 11.43
CA CYS A 147 10.88 2.28 12.21
C CYS A 147 11.16 0.82 11.88
N VAL A 148 10.44 0.20 10.94
CA VAL A 148 10.50 -1.26 10.74
C VAL A 148 11.81 -1.74 10.10
N PHE A 149 12.55 -0.83 9.46
CA PHE A 149 13.86 -1.06 8.85
C PHE A 149 15.00 -0.31 9.56
N ASP A 150 14.76 0.12 10.80
CA ASP A 150 15.74 0.81 11.63
C ASP A 150 16.98 -0.07 11.92
N GLY A 151 18.15 0.56 11.96
CA GLY A 151 19.46 -0.03 12.25
C GLY A 151 19.53 -0.86 13.54
N ASP A 152 18.76 -0.46 14.55
CA ASP A 152 18.79 -1.09 15.88
C ASP A 152 18.00 -2.40 15.95
N ILE A 153 17.31 -2.81 14.87
CA ILE A 153 16.52 -4.03 14.81
C ILE A 153 17.42 -5.22 14.47
N LEU A 154 17.58 -6.14 15.43
CA LEU A 154 18.24 -7.42 15.21
C LEU A 154 17.22 -8.52 14.89
N GLY A 155 17.47 -9.31 13.85
CA GLY A 155 16.65 -10.47 13.47
C GLY A 155 15.30 -10.08 12.89
N GLY A 156 15.30 -9.16 11.93
CA GLY A 156 14.12 -8.85 11.10
C GLY A 156 13.59 -10.10 10.42
N HIS A 157 12.27 -10.17 10.19
CA HIS A 157 11.62 -11.32 9.56
C HIS A 157 10.63 -10.85 8.50
N PRO A 158 11.10 -10.42 7.30
CA PRO A 158 10.27 -9.86 6.23
C PRO A 158 9.11 -10.75 5.77
N LEU A 159 9.28 -12.07 5.70
CA LEU A 159 8.18 -12.97 5.30
C LEU A 159 7.01 -12.90 6.27
N ARG A 160 7.32 -12.97 7.58
CA ARG A 160 6.33 -12.77 8.65
C ARG A 160 5.70 -11.39 8.55
N LEU A 161 6.51 -10.36 8.35
CA LEU A 161 6.04 -8.98 8.22
C LEU A 161 5.06 -8.82 7.05
N ALA A 162 5.32 -9.46 5.90
CA ALA A 162 4.43 -9.46 4.75
C ALA A 162 3.03 -10.01 5.11
N TYR A 163 2.94 -11.17 5.77
CA TYR A 163 1.63 -11.71 6.19
C TYR A 163 0.91 -10.81 7.20
N LEU A 164 1.66 -10.22 8.14
CA LEU A 164 1.09 -9.33 9.15
C LEU A 164 0.53 -8.06 8.53
N ILE A 165 1.20 -7.53 7.49
CA ILE A 165 0.70 -6.38 6.73
C ILE A 165 -0.56 -6.77 5.94
N ASP A 166 -0.57 -7.91 5.24
CA ASP A 166 -1.76 -8.39 4.52
C ASP A 166 -2.95 -8.51 5.47
N ALA A 167 -2.76 -9.20 6.60
CA ALA A 167 -3.81 -9.34 7.61
C ALA A 167 -4.30 -8.00 8.14
N LEU A 168 -3.40 -7.06 8.43
CA LEU A 168 -3.76 -5.72 8.91
C LEU A 168 -4.54 -4.93 7.86
N THR A 169 -4.07 -4.91 6.61
CA THR A 169 -4.67 -4.08 5.55
C THR A 169 -5.97 -4.64 4.99
N ASP A 170 -6.15 -5.96 5.03
CA ASP A 170 -7.42 -6.62 4.64
C ASP A 170 -8.48 -6.54 5.73
N GLU A 171 -8.09 -6.37 7.00
CA GLU A 171 -8.99 -6.35 8.15
C GLU A 171 -9.19 -4.97 8.75
N ASP A 172 -8.35 -3.96 8.50
CA ASP A 172 -8.50 -2.64 9.09
C ASP A 172 -8.31 -1.51 8.07
N VAL A 173 -9.43 -0.89 7.68
CA VAL A 173 -9.42 0.26 6.78
C VAL A 173 -8.72 1.48 7.39
N ALA A 174 -8.52 1.54 8.71
CA ALA A 174 -7.77 2.59 9.42
C ALA A 174 -6.30 2.22 9.70
N ALA A 175 -5.80 1.14 9.09
CA ALA A 175 -4.40 0.77 9.12
C ALA A 175 -3.51 1.98 8.75
N PRO A 176 -2.40 2.22 9.46
CA PRO A 176 -1.47 3.30 9.17
C PRO A 176 -1.05 3.30 7.69
N ALA A 177 -1.20 4.44 7.00
CA ALA A 177 -0.91 4.54 5.57
C ALA A 177 0.53 4.13 5.22
N GLY A 178 1.48 4.36 6.14
CA GLY A 178 2.90 4.00 5.96
C GLY A 178 3.14 2.50 5.73
N TRP A 179 2.23 1.61 6.15
CA TRP A 179 2.39 0.17 5.88
C TRP A 179 2.38 -0.14 4.38
N SER A 180 1.67 0.65 3.56
CA SER A 180 1.72 0.48 2.09
C SER A 180 3.10 0.82 1.50
N ALA A 181 3.89 1.69 2.14
CA ALA A 181 5.27 1.95 1.71
C ALA A 181 6.22 0.81 2.09
N VAL A 182 6.02 0.19 3.26
CA VAL A 182 6.74 -1.03 3.68
C VAL A 182 6.44 -2.17 2.69
N THR A 183 5.16 -2.38 2.36
CA THR A 183 4.74 -3.34 1.32
C THR A 183 5.41 -3.04 -0.01
N ALA A 184 5.36 -1.79 -0.49
CA ALA A 184 5.96 -1.39 -1.74
C ALA A 184 7.47 -1.68 -1.76
N LEU A 185 8.19 -1.36 -0.68
CA LEU A 185 9.63 -1.64 -0.57
C LEU A 185 9.94 -3.13 -0.66
N LEU A 186 9.27 -3.96 0.16
CA LEU A 186 9.51 -5.41 0.15
C LEU A 186 9.14 -6.04 -1.19
N ALA A 187 7.98 -5.71 -1.75
CA ALA A 187 7.52 -6.24 -3.04
C ALA A 187 8.44 -5.81 -4.18
N CYS A 188 8.83 -4.52 -4.21
CA CYS A 188 9.79 -4.02 -5.19
C CYS A 188 11.14 -4.73 -5.06
N ALA A 189 11.69 -4.88 -3.84
CA ALA A 189 13.00 -5.46 -3.62
C ALA A 189 13.07 -6.97 -3.94
N ALA A 190 12.05 -7.74 -3.56
CA ALA A 190 12.06 -9.19 -3.68
C ALA A 190 11.92 -9.71 -5.12
N GLY A 191 11.26 -8.94 -6.00
CA GLY A 191 11.02 -9.33 -7.38
C GLY A 191 9.84 -10.31 -7.56
N PRO A 192 9.62 -10.83 -8.78
CA PRO A 192 8.39 -11.55 -9.14
C PRO A 192 8.21 -12.90 -8.42
N ASP A 193 9.30 -13.54 -7.98
CA ASP A 193 9.24 -14.85 -7.32
C ASP A 193 8.84 -14.76 -5.84
N PHE A 194 8.63 -13.55 -5.30
CA PHE A 194 8.40 -13.35 -3.87
C PHE A 194 7.10 -14.00 -3.39
N ARG A 195 6.04 -13.89 -4.18
CA ARG A 195 4.76 -14.55 -3.88
C ARG A 195 4.91 -16.06 -3.71
N GLU A 196 5.65 -16.73 -4.59
CA GLU A 196 5.85 -18.18 -4.51
C GLU A 196 6.59 -18.58 -3.21
N ARG A 197 7.52 -17.73 -2.74
CA ARG A 197 8.22 -17.93 -1.46
C ARG A 197 7.28 -17.76 -0.27
N LEU A 198 6.38 -16.78 -0.34
CA LEU A 198 5.30 -16.62 0.64
C LEU A 198 4.24 -17.75 0.55
N GLU A 199 4.12 -18.47 -0.55
CA GLU A 199 3.24 -19.64 -0.62
C GLU A 199 3.94 -20.92 -0.10
N GLY A 200 5.26 -20.98 -0.20
CA GLY A 200 6.08 -22.13 0.21
C GLY A 200 6.40 -22.24 1.70
N ASP A 201 6.00 -21.26 2.52
CA ASP A 201 6.14 -21.34 3.98
C ASP A 201 5.01 -22.21 4.56
N ASP A 202 5.36 -23.36 5.15
CA ASP A 202 4.48 -24.50 5.50
C ASP A 202 3.40 -24.20 6.58
N GLY A 203 3.14 -22.94 6.92
CA GLY A 203 2.21 -22.49 7.96
C GLY A 203 1.09 -21.57 7.49
N VAL A 204 0.97 -21.32 6.18
CA VAL A 204 0.16 -20.20 5.68
C VAL A 204 -1.32 -20.55 5.58
N LEU A 205 -2.16 -19.85 6.36
CA LEU A 205 -3.62 -19.97 6.37
C LEU A 205 -4.33 -19.07 5.33
N ARG A 206 -3.59 -18.20 4.63
CA ARG A 206 -4.11 -17.24 3.65
C ARG A 206 -3.16 -17.08 2.47
N LEU A 207 -3.67 -17.19 1.24
CA LEU A 207 -2.85 -16.92 0.06
C LEU A 207 -2.31 -15.48 0.10
N PRO A 208 -1.02 -15.27 -0.23
CA PRO A 208 -0.44 -13.93 -0.28
C PRO A 208 -1.18 -13.06 -1.31
N LEU A 209 -1.33 -11.77 -1.00
CA LEU A 209 -2.03 -10.84 -1.89
C LEU A 209 -1.27 -10.61 -3.22
N PRO A 210 -1.97 -10.23 -4.31
CA PRO A 210 -1.37 -10.08 -5.64
C PRO A 210 -0.19 -9.09 -5.71
N HIS A 211 -0.16 -8.10 -4.81
CA HIS A 211 0.87 -7.07 -4.81
C HIS A 211 2.28 -7.59 -4.49
N TRP A 212 2.40 -8.79 -3.91
CA TRP A 212 3.69 -9.44 -3.70
C TRP A 212 4.30 -10.01 -4.99
N PHE A 213 3.49 -10.17 -6.05
CA PHE A 213 3.95 -10.51 -7.39
C PHE A 213 4.08 -9.28 -8.28
N ASP A 214 3.11 -8.38 -8.21
CA ASP A 214 3.09 -7.10 -8.94
C ASP A 214 3.02 -5.93 -7.93
N PRO A 215 4.17 -5.30 -7.58
CA PRO A 215 4.18 -4.16 -6.67
C PRO A 215 3.29 -3.01 -7.14
N GLY A 216 3.01 -2.92 -8.45
CA GLY A 216 2.07 -1.95 -9.00
C GLY A 216 0.65 -2.05 -8.43
N GLN A 217 0.27 -3.21 -7.88
CA GLN A 217 -1.03 -3.47 -7.24
C GLN A 217 -1.10 -3.07 -5.77
N VAL A 218 -0.02 -2.55 -5.16
CA VAL A 218 -0.09 -2.06 -3.78
C VAL A 218 -1.13 -0.94 -3.70
N TRP A 219 -2.10 -1.09 -2.80
CA TRP A 219 -3.07 -0.04 -2.51
C TRP A 219 -2.42 1.06 -1.67
N VAL A 220 -2.47 2.30 -2.16
CA VAL A 220 -1.94 3.48 -1.47
C VAL A 220 -3.08 4.40 -1.07
N TRP A 221 -3.28 4.57 0.23
CA TRP A 221 -4.30 5.47 0.74
C TRP A 221 -3.93 6.93 0.45
N LEU A 222 -4.85 7.64 -0.22
CA LEU A 222 -4.82 9.08 -0.41
C LEU A 222 -6.11 9.68 0.19
N PRO A 223 -6.00 10.59 1.17
CA PRO A 223 -7.17 11.17 1.80
C PRO A 223 -7.91 12.07 0.79
N PRO A 224 -9.25 12.05 0.76
CA PRO A 224 -10.01 13.00 -0.03
C PRO A 224 -9.67 14.46 0.37
N GLY A 225 -9.58 15.35 -0.61
CA GLY A 225 -9.44 16.79 -0.37
C GLY A 225 -8.17 17.39 -0.98
N ASP A 226 -7.57 18.33 -0.25
CA ASP A 226 -6.46 19.15 -0.76
C ASP A 226 -5.18 18.32 -0.86
N LEU A 227 -4.87 17.87 -2.07
CA LEU A 227 -3.67 17.15 -2.46
C LEU A 227 -2.81 18.04 -3.36
N PRO A 228 -1.48 17.86 -3.37
CA PRO A 228 -0.61 18.57 -4.31
C PRO A 228 -1.05 18.34 -5.75
N PRO A 229 -0.79 19.29 -6.68
CA PRO A 229 -1.24 19.21 -8.08
C PRO A 229 -0.97 17.86 -8.76
N ALA A 230 0.20 17.26 -8.51
CA ALA A 230 0.57 15.95 -9.07
C ALA A 230 -0.36 14.80 -8.63
N LEU A 231 -1.04 14.94 -7.50
CA LEU A 231 -1.87 13.91 -6.87
C LEU A 231 -3.38 14.26 -6.91
N GLN A 232 -3.77 15.42 -7.43
CA GLN A 232 -5.17 15.91 -7.38
C GLN A 232 -6.17 15.02 -8.14
N ALA A 233 -5.72 14.33 -9.18
CA ALA A 233 -6.58 13.42 -9.96
C ALA A 233 -6.68 12.02 -9.34
N LEU A 234 -5.92 11.75 -8.27
CA LEU A 234 -5.88 10.46 -7.60
C LEU A 234 -6.91 10.39 -6.48
N GLY A 235 -7.20 9.17 -6.02
CA GLY A 235 -8.26 8.90 -5.06
C GLY A 235 -7.86 7.88 -4.00
N PRO A 236 -8.75 7.57 -3.04
CA PRO A 236 -8.49 6.72 -1.90
C PRO A 236 -8.26 5.25 -2.27
N GLY A 237 -8.54 4.85 -3.50
CA GLY A 237 -8.28 3.50 -4.00
C GLY A 237 -7.07 3.39 -4.91
N THR A 238 -6.26 4.44 -5.03
CA THR A 238 -5.11 4.48 -5.94
C THR A 238 -4.13 3.32 -5.72
N SER A 239 -3.69 2.72 -6.82
CA SER A 239 -2.60 1.74 -6.86
C SER A 239 -1.23 2.42 -6.93
N LEU A 240 -0.17 1.72 -6.52
CA LEU A 240 1.20 2.22 -6.64
C LEU A 240 1.58 2.54 -8.08
N SER A 241 1.18 1.72 -9.06
CA SER A 241 1.47 1.98 -10.48
C SER A 241 0.87 3.30 -10.97
N THR A 242 -0.38 3.60 -10.57
CA THR A 242 -1.06 4.85 -10.88
C THR A 242 -0.39 6.03 -10.17
N LEU A 243 -0.01 5.86 -8.90
CA LEU A 243 0.69 6.89 -8.13
C LEU A 243 2.03 7.26 -8.79
N VAL A 244 2.86 6.28 -9.11
CA VAL A 244 4.16 6.48 -9.77
C VAL A 244 3.97 7.19 -11.11
N SER A 245 3.01 6.73 -11.91
CA SER A 245 2.72 7.34 -13.21
C SER A 245 2.33 8.82 -13.09
N ALA A 246 1.52 9.17 -12.09
CA ALA A 246 1.09 10.55 -11.86
C ALA A 246 2.25 11.45 -11.41
N VAL A 247 3.09 10.97 -10.46
CA VAL A 247 4.26 11.73 -9.98
C VAL A 247 5.28 11.94 -11.09
N GLU A 248 5.59 10.90 -11.86
CA GLU A 248 6.58 11.00 -12.94
C GLU A 248 6.09 11.84 -14.12
N ALA A 249 4.78 11.80 -14.42
CA ALA A 249 4.21 12.70 -15.42
C ALA A 249 4.28 14.17 -15.00
N ALA A 250 4.09 14.45 -13.70
CA ALA A 250 4.18 15.80 -13.15
C ALA A 250 5.64 16.30 -13.01
N HIS A 251 6.58 15.39 -12.76
CA HIS A 251 7.99 15.69 -12.49
C HIS A 251 8.92 14.77 -13.31
N PRO A 252 8.99 14.96 -14.64
CA PRO A 252 9.76 14.07 -15.52
C PRO A 252 11.28 14.10 -15.28
N ASP A 253 11.79 15.11 -14.57
CA ASP A 253 13.21 15.31 -14.25
C ASP A 253 13.60 14.80 -12.85
N LEU A 254 12.69 14.16 -12.12
CA LEU A 254 12.90 13.80 -10.70
C LEU A 254 14.08 12.83 -10.49
N ARG A 255 14.27 11.88 -11.40
CA ARG A 255 15.44 10.97 -11.38
C ARG A 255 16.76 11.68 -11.63
N ASP A 256 16.75 12.68 -12.52
CA ASP A 256 17.96 13.46 -12.82
C ASP A 256 18.32 14.37 -11.65
N ARG A 257 17.32 14.92 -10.96
CA ARG A 257 17.52 15.66 -9.70
C ARG A 257 18.12 14.77 -8.62
N PHE A 258 17.61 13.54 -8.46
CA PHE A 258 18.19 12.57 -7.53
C PHE A 258 19.66 12.31 -7.83
N ARG A 259 19.99 12.03 -9.09
CA ARG A 259 21.38 11.79 -9.51
C ARG A 259 22.28 13.00 -9.23
N ALA A 260 21.79 14.21 -9.45
CA ALA A 260 22.53 15.44 -9.12
C ALA A 260 22.77 15.57 -7.62
N GLU A 261 21.75 15.33 -6.78
CA GLU A 261 21.87 15.41 -5.31
C GLU A 261 22.85 14.37 -4.74
N VAL A 262 22.88 13.15 -5.30
CA VAL A 262 23.89 12.14 -4.94
C VAL A 262 25.31 12.61 -5.31
N VAL A 263 25.49 13.24 -6.47
CA VAL A 263 26.80 13.77 -6.88
C VAL A 263 27.24 14.87 -5.91
N ASP A 264 26.36 15.80 -5.56
CA ASP A 264 26.66 16.89 -4.64
C ASP A 264 27.08 16.35 -3.25
N ILE A 265 26.38 15.35 -2.70
CA ILE A 265 26.72 14.72 -1.41
C ILE A 265 28.10 14.04 -1.46
N LEU A 266 28.39 13.29 -2.53
CA LEU A 266 29.67 12.59 -2.67
C LEU A 266 30.84 13.55 -2.87
N GLU A 267 30.62 14.68 -3.56
CA GLU A 267 31.64 15.73 -3.70
C GLU A 267 31.93 16.47 -2.37
N GLU A 268 30.94 16.55 -1.46
CA GLU A 268 31.13 17.11 -0.11
C GLU A 268 31.88 16.17 0.85
N GLU A 269 31.79 14.84 0.66
CA GLU A 269 32.46 13.84 1.50
C GLU A 269 33.90 13.51 1.05
N ASP A 270 34.23 13.65 -0.23
CA ASP A 270 35.57 13.39 -0.80
C ASP A 270 36.54 14.59 -0.61
N GLU A 271 36.97 14.83 0.64
CA GLU A 271 38.24 15.54 0.89
C GLU A 271 39.43 14.61 0.51
N GLU A 272 39.89 14.71 -0.74
CA GLU A 272 41.16 14.18 -1.32
C GLU A 272 41.08 12.90 -2.20
N ASP A 273 41.27 13.15 -3.51
CA ASP A 273 42.03 12.31 -4.46
C ASP A 273 41.41 11.04 -5.09
N SER A 274 40.08 10.96 -5.26
CA SER A 274 39.50 10.08 -6.28
C SER A 274 38.41 10.79 -7.08
N PRO A 275 38.50 10.86 -8.43
CA PRO A 275 37.37 11.34 -9.20
C PRO A 275 36.20 10.38 -8.93
N PRO A 276 35.00 10.87 -8.57
CA PRO A 276 33.86 10.00 -8.38
C PRO A 276 33.67 9.27 -9.70
N ALA A 277 33.93 7.96 -9.71
CA ALA A 277 33.45 7.14 -10.80
C ALA A 277 31.95 7.40 -10.83
N ALA A 278 31.43 7.89 -11.96
CA ALA A 278 30.01 8.18 -12.17
C ALA A 278 29.18 6.89 -12.06
N ARG A 279 29.09 6.35 -10.85
CA ARG A 279 28.27 5.22 -10.47
C ARG A 279 26.88 5.78 -10.29
N ASP A 280 25.95 5.29 -11.10
CA ASP A 280 24.55 5.57 -10.87
C ASP A 280 24.12 4.78 -9.62
N TYR A 281 23.86 5.48 -8.53
CA TYR A 281 23.37 4.90 -7.28
C TYR A 281 21.84 4.76 -7.27
N LEU A 282 21.15 5.25 -8.30
CA LEU A 282 19.70 5.04 -8.42
C LEU A 282 19.39 3.57 -8.70
N VAL A 283 18.71 2.93 -7.75
CA VAL A 283 18.15 1.60 -7.94
C VAL A 283 16.73 1.74 -8.45
N GLU A 284 16.56 1.70 -9.78
CA GLU A 284 15.26 1.89 -10.45
C GLU A 284 14.15 0.97 -9.89
N GLN A 285 14.52 -0.24 -9.44
CA GLN A 285 13.61 -1.20 -8.81
C GLN A 285 12.98 -0.66 -7.51
N LEU A 286 13.69 0.19 -6.75
CA LEU A 286 13.23 0.75 -5.47
C LEU A 286 12.63 2.16 -5.59
N TRP A 287 12.71 2.76 -6.77
CA TRP A 287 12.16 4.10 -7.01
C TRP A 287 10.65 4.20 -6.71
N PRO A 288 9.78 3.23 -7.11
CA PRO A 288 8.37 3.23 -6.72
C PRO A 288 8.15 3.27 -5.20
N ALA A 289 8.94 2.51 -4.44
CA ALA A 289 8.87 2.48 -2.99
C ALA A 289 9.23 3.85 -2.37
N SER A 290 10.19 4.55 -2.96
CA SER A 290 10.57 5.91 -2.52
C SER A 290 9.43 6.91 -2.70
N ILE A 291 8.72 6.84 -3.84
CA ILE A 291 7.50 7.64 -4.07
C ILE A 291 6.41 7.28 -3.05
N CYS A 292 6.21 5.98 -2.80
CA CYS A 292 5.22 5.50 -1.85
C CYS A 292 5.51 6.00 -0.42
N TYR A 293 6.76 5.92 0.03
CA TYR A 293 7.18 6.43 1.34
C TYR A 293 6.91 7.92 1.49
N ALA A 294 7.27 8.74 0.50
CA ALA A 294 7.00 10.18 0.53
C ALA A 294 5.50 10.47 0.71
N VAL A 295 4.67 9.85 -0.12
CA VAL A 295 3.22 10.10 -0.14
C VAL A 295 2.54 9.60 1.14
N THR A 296 2.86 8.38 1.56
CA THR A 296 2.24 7.76 2.73
C THR A 296 2.69 8.38 4.05
N SER A 297 3.93 8.89 4.13
CA SER A 297 4.43 9.67 5.26
C SER A 297 3.61 10.94 5.45
N ALA A 298 3.38 11.70 4.36
CA ALA A 298 2.57 12.90 4.39
C ALA A 298 1.12 12.61 4.76
N THR A 299 0.53 11.58 4.15
CA THR A 299 -0.83 11.13 4.46
C THR A 299 -0.98 10.73 5.91
N GLN A 300 -0.05 9.92 6.42
CA GLN A 300 -0.09 9.47 7.81
C GLN A 300 0.07 10.63 8.79
N PHE A 301 0.96 11.58 8.50
CA PHE A 301 1.13 12.77 9.32
C PHE A 301 -0.17 13.59 9.38
N ARG A 302 -0.91 13.70 8.27
CA ARG A 302 -2.22 14.38 8.22
C ARG A 302 -3.29 13.66 9.03
N GLU A 303 -3.35 12.33 8.96
CA GLU A 303 -4.32 11.52 9.70
C GLU A 303 -3.97 11.43 11.20
N ARG A 304 -2.71 11.64 11.57
CA ARG A 304 -2.21 11.50 12.94
C ARG A 304 -1.33 12.70 13.35
N PRO A 305 -1.90 13.92 13.42
CA PRO A 305 -1.12 15.15 13.61
C PRO A 305 -0.46 15.28 15.00
N HIS A 306 -0.81 14.42 15.95
CA HIS A 306 -0.22 14.39 17.29
C HIS A 306 0.94 13.37 17.43
N GLY A 307 1.18 12.56 16.40
CA GLY A 307 2.32 11.64 16.36
C GLY A 307 3.64 12.36 16.07
N ARG A 308 4.74 11.63 16.15
CA ARG A 308 6.02 12.14 15.63
C ARG A 308 5.93 12.30 14.12
N SER A 309 6.66 13.28 13.59
CA SER A 309 6.79 13.45 12.15
C SER A 309 7.42 12.19 11.54
N PRO A 310 6.77 11.51 10.58
CA PRO A 310 7.39 10.39 9.86
C PRO A 310 8.73 10.77 9.22
N TRP A 311 8.89 12.03 8.83
CA TRP A 311 10.11 12.56 8.24
C TRP A 311 11.31 12.52 9.18
N ASP A 312 11.08 12.69 10.48
CA ASP A 312 12.15 12.60 11.48
C ASP A 312 12.55 11.14 11.73
N LEU A 313 11.63 10.20 11.52
CA LEU A 313 11.86 8.77 11.74
C LEU A 313 12.58 8.12 10.56
N LEU A 314 12.37 8.63 9.34
CA LEU A 314 12.97 8.07 8.13
C LEU A 314 14.45 8.42 7.94
N ILE A 315 15.00 9.37 8.72
CA ILE A 315 16.43 9.72 8.67
C ILE A 315 17.28 8.50 9.07
N ASP A 316 16.87 7.80 10.12
CA ASP A 316 17.57 6.62 10.66
C ASP A 316 16.94 5.30 10.16
N GLY A 317 15.93 5.36 9.30
CA GLY A 317 15.09 4.21 8.93
C GLY A 317 15.63 3.34 7.79
N PHE A 318 16.74 3.71 7.14
CA PHE A 318 17.27 3.02 5.94
C PHE A 318 18.77 2.77 6.03
N GLU A 319 19.24 2.04 7.03
CA GLU A 319 20.66 1.72 7.19
C GLU A 319 21.12 0.53 6.32
N GLU A 320 22.36 0.57 5.82
CA GLU A 320 22.95 -0.44 4.93
C GLU A 320 22.89 -1.86 5.51
N GLY A 321 23.15 -2.01 6.82
CA GLY A 321 23.15 -3.32 7.49
C GLY A 321 21.76 -3.94 7.62
N THR A 322 20.73 -3.15 7.98
CA THR A 322 19.38 -3.70 8.18
C THR A 322 18.72 -4.05 6.87
N LEU A 323 18.80 -3.19 5.85
CA LEU A 323 18.21 -3.49 4.54
C LEU A 323 18.87 -4.71 3.89
N ALA A 324 20.17 -4.90 4.11
CA ALA A 324 20.90 -6.07 3.63
C ALA A 324 20.28 -7.39 4.10
N ASP A 325 20.09 -7.54 5.42
CA ASP A 325 19.52 -8.76 6.01
C ASP A 325 18.10 -9.04 5.48
N TYR A 326 17.28 -7.99 5.39
CA TYR A 326 15.93 -8.10 4.83
C TYR A 326 15.92 -8.53 3.36
N PHE A 327 16.81 -7.96 2.55
CA PHE A 327 16.93 -8.28 1.12
C PHE A 327 17.43 -9.70 0.89
N ASP A 328 18.35 -10.19 1.71
CA ASP A 328 18.83 -11.56 1.66
C ASP A 328 17.69 -12.55 2.00
N GLU A 329 16.92 -12.28 3.05
CA GLU A 329 15.81 -13.15 3.47
C GLU A 329 14.65 -13.22 2.47
N ILE A 330 14.30 -12.09 1.84
CA ILE A 330 13.29 -12.09 0.77
C ILE A 330 13.84 -12.61 -0.55
N GLY A 331 15.14 -12.94 -0.63
CA GLY A 331 15.85 -13.42 -1.82
C GLY A 331 15.88 -12.40 -2.95
N SER A 332 16.13 -11.13 -2.59
CA SER A 332 16.33 -10.02 -3.52
C SER A 332 17.54 -10.27 -4.42
N THR A 333 17.50 -9.72 -5.63
CA THR A 333 18.65 -9.66 -6.56
C THR A 333 19.48 -8.40 -6.37
N LEU A 334 19.03 -7.46 -5.54
CA LEU A 334 19.75 -6.24 -5.22
C LEU A 334 21.00 -6.59 -4.42
N ASN A 335 22.11 -5.88 -4.68
CA ASN A 335 23.30 -6.05 -3.86
C ASN A 335 23.07 -5.40 -2.48
N PRO A 336 22.96 -6.20 -1.40
CA PRO A 336 22.66 -5.70 -0.06
C PRO A 336 23.76 -4.78 0.49
N HIS A 337 25.00 -4.93 0.02
CA HIS A 337 26.17 -4.14 0.44
C HIS A 337 26.50 -2.98 -0.52
N SER A 338 25.53 -2.58 -1.35
CA SER A 338 25.67 -1.40 -2.19
C SER A 338 25.07 -0.20 -1.44
N LEU A 339 25.68 0.97 -1.57
CA LEU A 339 25.05 2.22 -1.13
C LEU A 339 23.79 2.57 -1.95
N GLY A 340 23.62 1.97 -3.14
CA GLY A 340 22.52 2.29 -4.05
C GLY A 340 21.12 2.19 -3.42
N PRO A 341 20.73 1.05 -2.81
CA PRO A 341 19.45 0.93 -2.13
C PRO A 341 19.24 1.94 -1.01
N VAL A 342 20.25 2.15 -0.16
CA VAL A 342 20.21 3.13 0.93
C VAL A 342 20.00 4.52 0.36
N PHE A 343 20.84 4.97 -0.58
CA PHE A 343 20.76 6.29 -1.19
C PHE A 343 19.43 6.51 -1.91
N THR A 344 18.94 5.51 -2.66
CA THR A 344 17.66 5.60 -3.36
C THR A 344 16.52 5.94 -2.38
N LEU A 345 16.52 5.35 -1.19
CA LEU A 345 15.50 5.59 -0.17
C LEU A 345 15.78 6.85 0.66
N SER A 346 16.98 6.99 1.22
CA SER A 346 17.34 8.06 2.16
C SER A 346 17.45 9.44 1.51
N ILE A 347 17.80 9.52 0.22
CA ILE A 347 17.84 10.77 -0.56
C ILE A 347 16.56 10.92 -1.38
N GLY A 348 16.08 9.84 -2.02
CA GLY A 348 14.91 9.88 -2.88
C GLY A 348 13.64 10.28 -2.13
N VAL A 349 13.40 9.72 -0.93
CA VAL A 349 12.19 10.04 -0.16
C VAL A 349 12.14 11.53 0.21
N PRO A 350 13.15 12.16 0.83
CA PRO A 350 13.15 13.60 1.08
C PRO A 350 13.01 14.45 -0.19
N LEU A 351 13.74 14.12 -1.26
CA LEU A 351 13.67 14.85 -2.53
C LEU A 351 12.24 14.87 -3.10
N ILE A 352 11.63 13.68 -3.24
CA ILE A 352 10.25 13.54 -3.74
C ILE A 352 9.29 14.33 -2.86
N SER A 353 9.44 14.22 -1.53
CA SER A 353 8.60 14.93 -0.56
C SER A 353 8.67 16.44 -0.70
N ASN A 354 9.87 16.97 -0.92
CA ASN A 354 10.10 18.40 -1.13
C ASN A 354 9.51 18.86 -2.47
N VAL A 355 9.74 18.12 -3.55
CA VAL A 355 9.23 18.46 -4.88
C VAL A 355 7.71 18.46 -4.93
N LEU A 356 7.06 17.52 -4.23
CA LEU A 356 5.61 17.45 -4.13
C LEU A 356 5.01 18.42 -3.10
N GLY A 357 5.82 19.14 -2.32
CA GLY A 357 5.35 20.03 -1.25
C GLY A 357 4.63 19.29 -0.13
N LEU A 358 5.07 18.07 0.19
CA LEU A 358 4.47 17.17 1.17
C LEU A 358 5.07 17.29 2.58
N LYS A 359 6.31 17.78 2.67
CA LYS A 359 6.96 18.01 3.96
C LYS A 359 6.43 19.32 4.55
N PRO A 360 5.92 19.33 5.80
CA PRO A 360 5.58 20.57 6.46
C PRO A 360 6.85 21.41 6.64
N ASP A 361 6.76 22.71 6.35
CA ASP A 361 7.87 23.65 6.58
C ASP A 361 8.26 23.58 8.07
N HIS A 362 9.38 22.93 8.37
CA HIS A 362 10.02 23.07 9.68
C HIS A 362 10.79 24.40 9.70
N GLU A 363 10.05 25.50 9.61
CA GLU A 363 10.53 26.85 9.95
C GLU A 363 9.61 27.45 11.02
N ASN A 364 9.97 27.19 12.29
CA ASN A 364 10.10 28.20 13.35
C ASN A 364 10.78 27.63 14.59
#